data_AF-A0A8J9SDL3-F1
#
_entry.id   AF-A0A8J9SDL3-F1
#
_cell.length_a   1.000
_cell.length_b   1.000
_cell.length_c   1.000
_cell.angle_alpha   90.00
_cell.angle_beta   90.00
_cell.angle_gamma   90.00
#
_symmetry.space_group_name_H-M   'P 1'
#
loop_
_entity.id
_entity.type
_entity.pdbx_description
1 polymer ?
#
loop_
_entity_poly.entity_id
_entity_poly.type
_entity_poly.pdbx_seq_one_letter_code
_entity_poly.pdbx_strand_id
1 'polypeptide(L)'
;WRSPEEYYDKPLDEKIDIYSLGNNFYALLTGMGPFYEEAHSDGVIKKVKAGMKPYIDQRFLERSFAEKKLAEIMVLCWEYDPVKRPDINTLVQVLREAVEENLRLQPV
;
A
#
# COMPACT_ATOMS: atom_id res chain seq x y z
N TRP A 1 -0.11 -1.20 10.52
CA TRP A 1 -0.34 0.25 10.54
C TRP A 1 -1.81 0.47 10.23
N ARG A 2 -2.54 1.21 11.06
CA ARG A 2 -4.01 1.15 11.07
C ARG A 2 -4.66 1.72 9.80
N SER A 3 -5.75 1.09 9.37
CA SER A 3 -6.64 1.63 8.36
C SER A 3 -7.47 2.79 8.91
N PRO A 4 -8.04 3.64 8.04
CA PRO A 4 -8.81 4.79 8.49
C PRO A 4 -10.02 4.43 9.35
N GLU A 5 -10.78 3.40 8.98
CA GLU A 5 -11.99 2.96 9.67
C GLU A 5 -11.76 2.49 11.12
N GLU A 6 -10.53 2.05 11.46
CA GLU A 6 -10.15 1.73 12.85
C GLU A 6 -10.21 2.96 13.79
N TYR A 7 -10.31 4.17 13.25
CA TYR A 7 -10.42 5.43 14.01
C TYR A 7 -11.85 6.01 14.10
N TYR A 8 -12.86 5.29 13.61
CA TYR A 8 -14.25 5.78 13.53
C TYR A 8 -15.26 4.85 14.22
N ASP A 9 -14.82 3.97 15.12
CA ASP A 9 -15.68 2.99 15.83
C ASP A 9 -16.64 2.22 14.89
N LYS A 10 -16.17 1.93 13.67
CA LYS A 10 -16.91 1.15 12.68
C LYS A 10 -16.64 -0.35 12.86
N PRO A 11 -17.56 -1.23 12.43
CA PRO A 11 -17.25 -2.65 12.28
C PRO A 11 -16.01 -2.83 11.41
N LEU A 12 -15.10 -3.68 11.87
CA LEU A 12 -13.87 -4.01 11.17
C LEU A 12 -14.02 -5.40 10.53
N ASP A 13 -13.43 -5.55 9.36
CA ASP A 13 -13.35 -6.81 8.62
C ASP A 13 -11.90 -7.06 8.17
N GLU A 14 -11.66 -8.08 7.35
CA GLU A 14 -10.33 -8.43 6.85
C GLU A 14 -9.69 -7.33 5.98
N LYS A 15 -10.43 -6.30 5.56
CA LYS A 15 -9.90 -5.21 4.73
C LYS A 15 -8.96 -4.29 5.51
N ILE A 16 -8.98 -4.31 6.85
CA ILE A 16 -7.99 -3.62 7.68
C ILE A 16 -6.58 -4.21 7.47
N ASP A 17 -6.52 -5.54 7.25
CA ASP A 17 -5.26 -6.24 7.00
C ASP A 17 -4.73 -5.93 5.59
N ILE A 18 -5.61 -5.78 4.60
CA ILE A 18 -5.23 -5.35 3.25
C ILE A 18 -4.59 -3.96 3.28
N TYR A 19 -5.16 -3.03 4.04
CA TYR A 19 -4.57 -1.70 4.21
C TYR A 19 -3.21 -1.77 4.93
N SER A 20 -3.14 -2.54 6.01
CA SER A 20 -1.88 -2.83 6.73
C SER A 20 -0.81 -3.50 5.86
N LEU A 21 -1.21 -4.29 4.85
CA LEU A 21 -0.31 -4.91 3.90
C LEU A 21 0.23 -3.90 2.87
N GLY A 22 -0.60 -2.98 2.36
CA GLY A 22 -0.11 -1.87 1.52
C GLY A 22 0.94 -1.02 2.23
N ASN A 23 0.71 -0.80 3.52
CA ASN A 23 1.65 -0.21 4.45
C ASN A 23 2.99 -0.99 4.52
N ASN A 24 2.95 -2.32 4.65
CA ASN A 24 4.18 -3.13 4.58
C ASN A 24 4.88 -3.04 3.21
N PHE A 25 4.13 -2.97 2.11
CA PHE A 25 4.72 -2.76 0.78
C PHE A 25 5.43 -1.41 0.67
N TYR A 26 4.92 -0.36 1.32
CA TYR A 26 5.61 0.91 1.41
C TYR A 26 6.96 0.79 2.12
N ALA A 27 6.99 0.09 3.26
CA ALA A 27 8.25 -0.18 3.96
C ALA A 27 9.23 -0.97 3.10
N LEU A 28 8.75 -1.98 2.38
CA LEU A 28 9.57 -2.79 1.48
C LEU A 28 10.16 -1.96 0.34
N LEU A 29 9.35 -1.08 -0.27
CA LEU A 29 9.75 -0.26 -1.40
C LEU A 29 10.72 0.85 -0.98
N THR A 30 10.46 1.50 0.15
CA THR A 30 11.14 2.74 0.54
C THR A 30 12.21 2.56 1.62
N GLY A 31 12.14 1.48 2.40
CA GLY A 31 12.90 1.30 3.64
C GLY A 31 12.38 2.16 4.81
N MET A 32 11.25 2.84 4.67
CA MET A 32 10.72 3.80 5.64
C MET A 32 9.28 3.49 6.07
N GLY A 33 8.85 4.07 7.20
CA GLY A 33 7.45 4.06 7.64
C GLY A 33 6.56 4.94 6.75
N PRO A 34 5.22 4.74 6.76
CA PRO A 34 4.34 5.61 6.00
C PRO A 34 4.36 6.99 6.68
N PHE A 35 4.25 8.08 5.93
CA PHE A 35 4.31 9.41 6.55
C PHE A 35 5.56 9.60 7.43
N TYR A 36 6.72 9.08 7.01
CA TYR A 36 7.98 9.13 7.78
C TYR A 36 8.41 10.56 8.12
N GLU A 37 7.90 11.56 7.39
CA GLU A 37 8.11 12.98 7.66
C GLU A 37 7.39 13.46 8.92
N GLU A 38 6.44 12.68 9.45
CA GLU A 38 5.65 13.04 10.61
C GLU A 38 6.26 12.47 11.91
N ALA A 39 6.72 13.36 12.78
CA ALA A 39 7.39 12.97 14.02
C ALA A 39 6.46 12.37 15.08
N HIS A 40 5.15 12.66 14.99
CA HIS A 40 4.17 12.30 16.02
C HIS A 40 3.02 11.47 15.45
N SER A 41 2.61 10.45 16.20
CA SER A 41 1.49 9.56 15.82
C SER A 41 0.20 10.33 15.55
N ASP A 42 -0.08 11.39 16.29
CA ASP A 42 -1.31 12.19 16.13
C ASP A 42 -1.36 12.91 14.78
N GLY A 43 -0.19 13.32 14.25
CA GLY A 43 -0.07 13.89 12.92
C GLY A 43 -0.41 12.86 11.84
N VAL A 44 0.12 11.64 12.00
CA VAL A 44 -0.16 10.51 11.09
C VAL A 44 -1.66 10.18 11.11
N ILE A 45 -2.26 10.09 12.30
CA ILE A 45 -3.69 9.83 12.46
C ILE A 45 -4.52 10.91 11.76
N LYS A 46 -4.17 12.20 11.91
CA LYS A 46 -4.88 13.30 11.23
C LYS A 46 -4.77 13.19 9.71
N LYS A 47 -3.57 12.92 9.17
CA LYS A 47 -3.35 12.72 7.72
C LYS A 47 -4.16 11.54 7.18
N VAL A 48 -4.14 10.40 7.87
CA VAL A 48 -4.94 9.22 7.51
C VAL A 48 -6.43 9.53 7.59
N LYS A 49 -6.93 10.17 8.65
CA LYS A 49 -8.34 10.58 8.76
C LYS A 49 -8.78 11.61 7.70
N ALA A 50 -7.83 12.34 7.11
CA ALA A 50 -8.07 13.29 6.03
C ALA A 50 -8.01 12.65 4.62
N GLY A 51 -7.75 11.33 4.51
CA GLY A 51 -7.65 10.65 3.22
C GLY A 51 -6.32 10.89 2.50
N MET A 52 -5.31 11.43 3.19
CA MET A 52 -3.97 11.57 2.61
C MET A 52 -3.32 10.19 2.47
N LYS A 53 -2.52 10.02 1.41
CA LYS A 53 -1.69 8.84 1.19
C LYS A 53 -0.20 9.19 1.44
N PRO A 54 0.63 8.25 1.89
CA PRO A 54 2.07 8.47 2.01
C PRO A 54 2.70 8.91 0.68
N TYR A 55 3.70 9.79 0.74
CA TYR A 55 4.44 10.22 -0.44
C TYR A 55 5.26 9.08 -1.03
N ILE A 56 5.19 8.89 -2.35
CA ILE A 56 6.00 7.94 -3.11
C ILE A 56 6.90 8.75 -4.03
N ASP A 57 8.21 8.59 -3.87
CA ASP A 57 9.17 9.23 -4.75
C ASP A 57 9.09 8.65 -6.17
N GLN A 58 9.13 9.54 -7.17
CA GLN A 58 9.00 9.19 -8.59
C GLN A 58 10.02 8.13 -9.03
N ARG A 59 11.21 8.08 -8.39
CA ARG A 59 12.22 7.06 -8.68
C ARG A 59 11.70 5.63 -8.56
N PHE A 60 10.76 5.36 -7.65
CA PHE A 60 10.19 4.03 -7.46
C PHE A 60 9.18 3.65 -8.55
N LEU A 61 8.67 4.63 -9.29
CA LEU A 61 7.77 4.40 -10.41
C LEU A 61 8.51 4.23 -11.75
N GLU A 62 9.78 4.62 -11.79
CA GLU A 62 10.56 4.69 -13.04
C GLU A 62 11.78 3.76 -13.06
N ARG A 63 12.33 3.38 -11.90
CA ARG A 63 13.59 2.63 -11.80
C ARG A 63 13.47 1.19 -12.31
N SER A 64 12.39 0.50 -12.01
CA SER A 64 12.19 -0.89 -12.44
C SER A 64 10.72 -1.24 -12.56
N PHE A 65 10.43 -2.27 -13.38
CA PHE A 65 9.09 -2.82 -13.51
C PHE A 65 8.55 -3.31 -12.15
N ALA A 66 9.35 -4.09 -11.40
CA ALA A 66 8.94 -4.65 -10.12
C ALA A 66 8.51 -3.57 -9.11
N GLU A 67 9.27 -2.48 -9.02
CA GLU A 67 8.99 -1.39 -8.08
C GLU A 67 7.77 -0.59 -8.48
N LYS A 68 7.66 -0.24 -9.76
CA LYS A 68 6.47 0.42 -10.30
C LYS A 68 5.23 -0.44 -10.02
N LYS A 69 5.32 -1.74 -10.28
CA LYS A 69 4.18 -2.64 -10.11
C LYS A 69 3.80 -2.82 -8.64
N LEU A 70 4.79 -2.92 -7.75
CA LEU A 70 4.55 -2.96 -6.32
C LEU A 70 3.91 -1.66 -5.82
N ALA A 71 4.32 -0.50 -6.33
CA ALA A 71 3.72 0.79 -5.99
C ALA A 71 2.25 0.89 -6.46
N GLU A 72 1.93 0.41 -7.67
CA GLU A 72 0.55 0.32 -8.16
C GLU A 72 -0.32 -0.57 -7.24
N ILE A 73 0.18 -1.75 -6.88
CA ILE A 73 -0.51 -2.70 -5.99
C ILE A 73 -0.73 -2.10 -4.60
N MET A 74 0.28 -1.44 -4.04
CA MET A 74 0.20 -0.73 -2.78
C MET A 74 -0.90 0.35 -2.78
N VAL A 75 -1.07 1.09 -3.87
CA VAL A 75 -2.13 2.11 -4.00
C VAL A 75 -3.53 1.48 -3.95
N LEU A 76 -3.71 0.27 -4.49
CA LEU A 76 -4.98 -0.48 -4.40
C LEU A 76 -5.30 -0.88 -2.95
N CYS A 77 -4.29 -1.26 -2.17
CA CYS A 77 -4.44 -1.58 -0.75
C CYS A 77 -4.87 -0.35 0.08
N TRP A 78 -4.49 0.85 -0.36
CA TRP A 78 -4.81 2.13 0.30
C TRP A 78 -6.10 2.77 -0.19
N GLU A 79 -7.00 2.03 -0.84
CA GLU A 79 -8.35 2.53 -1.08
C GLU A 79 -9.02 2.90 0.25
N TYR A 80 -9.59 4.09 0.32
CA TYR A 80 -10.12 4.60 1.59
C TYR A 80 -11.41 3.89 1.99
N ASP A 81 -12.24 3.62 0.99
CA ASP A 81 -13.43 2.80 1.12
C ASP A 81 -13.02 1.32 1.19
N PRO A 82 -13.23 0.64 2.34
CA PRO A 82 -12.83 -0.76 2.51
C PRO A 82 -13.48 -1.70 1.47
N VAL A 83 -14.66 -1.35 0.97
CA VAL A 83 -15.38 -2.14 -0.06
C VAL A 83 -14.64 -2.13 -1.39
N LYS A 84 -13.89 -1.06 -1.68
CA LYS A 84 -13.10 -0.93 -2.92
C LYS A 84 -11.73 -1.57 -2.82
N ARG A 85 -11.26 -1.92 -1.61
CA ARG A 85 -10.00 -2.66 -1.46
C ARG A 85 -10.18 -4.08 -2.01
N PRO A 86 -9.17 -4.64 -2.69
CA PRO A 86 -9.21 -6.04 -3.11
C PRO A 86 -9.31 -6.96 -1.89
N ASP A 87 -9.85 -8.16 -2.05
CA ASP A 87 -9.61 -9.22 -1.09
C ASP A 87 -8.19 -9.81 -1.25
N ILE A 88 -7.78 -10.64 -0.30
CA ILE A 88 -6.44 -11.21 -0.30
C ILE A 88 -6.20 -12.13 -1.50
N ASN A 89 -7.22 -12.83 -2.01
CA ASN A 89 -7.07 -13.75 -3.14
C ASN A 89 -6.78 -12.96 -4.42
N THR A 90 -7.54 -11.89 -4.64
CA THR A 90 -7.34 -10.95 -5.75
C THR A 90 -5.95 -10.34 -5.68
N LEU A 91 -5.53 -9.89 -4.50
CA LEU A 91 -4.21 -9.27 -4.30
C LEU A 91 -3.06 -10.26 -4.58
N VAL A 92 -3.18 -11.50 -4.10
CA VAL A 92 -2.21 -12.58 -4.36
C VAL A 92 -2.13 -12.91 -5.85
N GLN A 93 -3.25 -12.93 -6.55
CA GLN A 93 -3.27 -13.14 -8.00
C GLN A 93 -2.50 -12.04 -8.73
N VAL A 94 -2.78 -10.78 -8.43
CA VAL A 94 -2.09 -9.63 -9.05
C VAL A 94 -0.59 -9.66 -8.76
N LEU A 95 -0.18 -10.04 -7.55
CA LEU A 95 1.24 -10.20 -7.19
C LEU A 95 1.92 -11.33 -7.98
N ARG A 96 1.25 -12.46 -8.18
CA ARG A 96 1.79 -13.58 -8.99
C ARG A 96 1.98 -13.18 -10.45
N GLU A 97 0.97 -12.53 -11.03
CA GLU A 97 1.03 -12.01 -12.40
C GLU A 97 2.20 -11.02 -12.57
N ALA A 98 2.39 -10.13 -11.59
CA ALA A 98 3.51 -9.19 -11.57
C ALA A 98 4.88 -9.89 -11.52
N VAL A 99 5.01 -10.96 -10.73
CA VAL A 99 6.25 -11.75 -10.67
C VAL A 99 6.53 -12.41 -12.02
N GLU A 100 5.53 -13.05 -12.63
CA GLU A 100 5.68 -13.70 -13.93
C GLU A 100 6.06 -12.71 -15.04
N GLU A 101 5.45 -11.53 -15.05
CA GLU A 101 5.79 -10.48 -16.02
C GLU A 101 7.19 -9.93 -15.80
N ASN A 102 7.59 -9.68 -14.54
CA ASN A 102 8.94 -9.25 -14.23
C ASN A 102 9.99 -10.27 -14.69
N LEU A 103 9.76 -11.56 -14.49
CA LEU A 103 10.65 -12.63 -14.96
C LEU A 103 10.74 -12.69 -16.48
N ARG A 104 9.65 -12.39 -17.20
CA ARG A 104 9.66 -12.32 -18.68
C ARG A 104 10.46 -11.13 -19.21
N LEU A 105 10.54 -10.03 -18.44
CA LEU A 105 11.21 -8.79 -18.85
C LEU A 105 12.71 -8.78 -18.54
N GLN A 106 13.22 -9.72 -17.74
CA GLN A 106 14.65 -9.87 -17.44
C GLN A 106 15.24 -10.92 -18.39
N PRO A 107 15.88 -10.54 -19.52
CA PRO A 107 16.51 -11.51 -20.40
C PRO A 107 17.64 -12.24 -19.66
N VAL A 108 17.67 -13.57 -19.83
CA VAL A 108 18.76 -14.46 -19.39
C VAL A 108 20.05 -14.14 -20.12
#